data_AF-A0A6C0HQ37-F1
#
_entry.id   AF-A0A6C0HQ37-F1
#
_cell.length_a   1.000
_cell.length_b   1.000
_cell.length_c   1.000
_cell.angle_alpha   90.00
_cell.angle_beta   90.00
_cell.angle_gamma   90.00
#
_symmetry.space_group_name_H-M   'P 1'
#
loop_
_entity.id
_entity.type
_entity.pdbx_description
1 polymer ?
#
loop_
_entity_poly.entity_id
_entity_poly.type
_entity_poly.pdbx_seq_one_letter_code
_entity_poly.pdbx_strand_id
1 'polypeptide(L)'
;MNPNILAPKNATKFFCEHCDFKSCKESEYTRHLLTRKHKIRTNPNEKAPENADKNYKCSCGKKYKHMSSLCNHKRLCTGIKNIHIEQTSIVPETNDKIDHEALIQELMKQNNEFKTMLIEQNTKIMELAKEGKYITNNTTNNNNFNLNLFLNEKCKDALNIMDFINQLQLNTSDLDMVGRLGYTEGISKLFIRGLKELDLFKRPIHCSDLKREVLYVKDKDSWEKDNEEKKKLKTAIKYIAAKNFKQIHEWQEEHPESSDYNNQKNTDYNMIVLHSMGGATAEEDEKNYNKIIKNVAQEVTIDKSCKQVI
;
A
#
# COMPACT_ATOMS: atom_id res chain seq x y z
N MET A 1 31.27 31.66 -11.98
CA MET A 1 31.41 30.61 -13.00
C MET A 1 30.90 29.32 -12.40
N ASN A 2 29.85 28.74 -12.96
CA ASN A 2 29.14 27.59 -12.38
C ASN A 2 29.17 26.44 -13.41
N PRO A 3 29.95 25.37 -13.20
CA PRO A 3 30.02 24.25 -14.13
C PRO A 3 29.17 23.08 -13.63
N ASN A 4 28.06 22.80 -14.33
CA ASN A 4 27.52 21.46 -14.65
C ASN A 4 26.00 21.50 -14.88
N ILE A 5 25.61 21.93 -16.08
CA ILE A 5 24.37 21.47 -16.72
C ILE A 5 24.79 20.76 -18.00
N LEU A 6 25.13 19.48 -17.90
CA LEU A 6 25.12 18.58 -19.06
C LEU A 6 23.73 17.95 -19.14
N ALA A 7 22.77 18.74 -19.62
CA ALA A 7 21.57 18.17 -20.21
C ALA A 7 21.97 17.60 -21.57
N PRO A 8 21.79 16.28 -21.84
CA PRO A 8 22.02 15.77 -23.18
C PRO A 8 20.98 16.40 -24.12
N LYS A 9 21.45 17.32 -24.96
CA LYS A 9 20.69 17.88 -26.08
C LYS A 9 20.42 16.76 -27.07
N ASN A 10 19.14 16.57 -27.41
CA ASN A 10 18.59 15.64 -28.39
C ASN A 10 18.51 14.16 -27.97
N ALA A 11 17.65 13.86 -26.99
CA ALA A 11 17.12 12.49 -26.87
C ALA A 11 16.13 12.24 -28.03
N THR A 12 16.46 11.33 -28.94
CA THR A 12 15.56 10.82 -29.98
C THR A 12 14.28 10.32 -29.33
N LYS A 13 13.13 10.84 -29.77
CA LYS A 13 11.82 10.44 -29.27
C LYS A 13 11.28 9.34 -30.16
N PHE A 14 11.04 8.17 -29.58
CA PHE A 14 10.39 7.02 -30.22
C PHE A 14 8.88 7.09 -29.95
N PHE A 15 8.09 7.00 -31.01
CA PHE A 15 6.64 7.03 -30.95
C PHE A 15 6.08 5.78 -31.65
N CYS A 16 5.12 5.12 -31.01
CA CYS A 16 4.38 4.05 -31.65
C CYS A 16 3.18 4.65 -32.40
N GLU A 17 3.01 4.34 -33.68
CA GLU A 17 1.83 4.80 -34.45
C GLU A 17 0.56 4.05 -34.07
N HIS A 18 0.73 2.81 -33.62
CA HIS A 18 -0.36 1.94 -33.25
C HIS A 18 -0.69 1.99 -31.77
N CYS A 19 -0.06 2.81 -30.94
CA CYS A 19 -0.30 2.93 -29.48
C CYS A 19 0.08 4.33 -29.01
N ASP A 20 -0.56 4.90 -27.98
CA ASP A 20 -0.17 6.22 -27.42
C ASP A 20 1.13 6.17 -26.57
N PHE A 21 2.03 5.25 -26.91
CA PHE A 21 3.29 5.02 -26.22
C PHE A 21 4.39 5.92 -26.81
N LYS A 22 5.03 6.68 -25.93
CA LYS A 22 6.19 7.54 -26.23
C LYS A 22 7.36 7.19 -25.32
N SER A 23 8.56 7.12 -25.88
CA SER A 23 9.80 6.84 -25.14
C SER A 23 10.94 7.70 -25.65
N CYS A 24 11.90 8.03 -24.79
CA CYS A 24 13.18 8.66 -25.17
C CYS A 24 14.34 7.65 -25.21
N LYS A 25 14.06 6.36 -24.99
CA LYS A 25 15.03 5.26 -24.98
C LYS A 25 14.60 4.18 -25.96
N GLU A 26 15.54 3.76 -26.80
CA GLU A 26 15.32 2.71 -27.80
C GLU A 26 14.99 1.36 -27.16
N SER A 27 15.73 0.96 -26.12
CA SER A 27 15.49 -0.31 -25.42
C SER A 27 14.07 -0.44 -24.87
N GLU A 28 13.50 0.65 -24.37
CA GLU A 28 12.13 0.72 -23.87
C GLU A 28 11.10 0.67 -25.00
N TYR A 29 11.43 1.27 -26.15
CA TYR A 29 10.61 1.18 -27.35
C TYR A 29 10.60 -0.24 -27.93
N THR A 30 11.76 -0.87 -28.05
CA THR A 30 11.86 -2.28 -28.49
C THR A 30 11.12 -3.21 -27.52
N ARG A 31 11.25 -2.98 -26.21
CA ARG A 31 10.48 -3.71 -25.19
C ARG A 31 8.97 -3.50 -25.34
N HIS A 32 8.53 -2.26 -25.63
CA HIS A 32 7.13 -1.94 -25.91
C HIS A 32 6.58 -2.75 -27.12
N LEU A 33 7.31 -2.79 -28.23
CA LEU A 33 6.93 -3.54 -29.44
C LEU A 33 6.76 -5.04 -29.16
N LEU A 34 7.52 -5.59 -28.22
CA LEU A 34 7.45 -7.00 -27.83
C LEU A 34 6.30 -7.31 -26.85
N THR A 35 5.64 -6.30 -26.28
CA THR A 35 4.58 -6.54 -25.29
C THR A 35 3.37 -7.23 -25.91
N ARG A 36 2.77 -8.16 -25.15
CA ARG A 36 1.54 -8.84 -25.55
C ARG A 36 0.42 -7.86 -25.95
N LYS A 37 0.31 -6.73 -25.23
CA LYS A 37 -0.69 -5.68 -25.52
C LYS A 37 -0.44 -5.04 -26.89
N HIS A 38 0.80 -4.70 -27.22
CA HIS A 38 1.15 -4.14 -28.51
C HIS A 38 0.93 -5.16 -29.64
N LYS A 39 1.41 -6.41 -29.49
CA LYS A 39 1.24 -7.49 -30.48
C LYS A 39 -0.23 -7.81 -30.80
N ILE A 40 -1.10 -7.87 -29.79
CA ILE A 40 -2.55 -8.10 -30.00
C ILE A 40 -3.19 -6.95 -30.80
N ARG A 41 -2.73 -5.72 -30.57
CA ARG A 41 -3.28 -4.51 -31.19
C ARG A 41 -2.78 -4.31 -32.62
N THR A 42 -1.56 -4.75 -32.94
CA THR A 42 -0.97 -4.67 -34.29
C THR A 42 -1.24 -5.91 -35.13
N ASN A 43 -1.47 -7.08 -34.51
CA ASN A 43 -1.70 -8.32 -35.23
C ASN A 43 -2.79 -9.17 -34.54
N PRO A 44 -4.07 -8.79 -34.70
CA PRO A 44 -5.19 -9.43 -33.99
C PRO A 44 -5.43 -10.90 -34.36
N ASN A 45 -4.75 -11.43 -35.39
CA ASN A 45 -4.87 -12.80 -35.88
C ASN A 45 -3.76 -13.76 -35.39
N GLU A 46 -2.79 -13.30 -34.59
CA GLU A 46 -1.89 -14.22 -33.89
C GLU A 46 -2.68 -14.96 -32.81
N LYS A 47 -3.12 -16.18 -33.15
CA LYS A 47 -3.66 -17.14 -32.18
C LYS A 47 -2.67 -17.25 -31.02
N ALA A 48 -3.13 -16.96 -29.81
CA ALA A 48 -2.39 -17.24 -28.60
C ALA A 48 -1.87 -18.69 -28.67
N PRO A 49 -0.64 -18.98 -28.21
CA PRO A 49 -0.18 -20.36 -28.14
C PRO A 49 -1.24 -21.18 -27.40
N GLU A 50 -1.64 -22.32 -27.98
CA GLU A 50 -2.48 -23.30 -27.32
C GLU A 50 -1.86 -23.56 -25.95
N ASN A 51 -2.45 -22.97 -24.91
CA ASN A 51 -2.08 -23.30 -23.56
C ASN A 51 -2.57 -24.72 -23.38
N ALA A 52 -1.67 -25.69 -23.59
CA ALA A 52 -1.85 -27.07 -23.19
C ALA A 52 -2.56 -27.07 -21.83
N ASP A 53 -3.70 -27.74 -21.74
CA ASP A 53 -4.56 -27.76 -20.56
C ASP A 53 -3.76 -28.21 -19.32
N LYS A 54 -3.13 -27.24 -18.64
CA LYS A 54 -2.41 -27.47 -17.40
C LYS A 54 -3.45 -27.66 -16.30
N ASN A 55 -3.93 -28.89 -16.20
CA ASN A 55 -4.81 -29.31 -15.12
C ASN A 55 -4.00 -29.49 -13.84
N TYR A 56 -4.06 -28.52 -12.95
CA TYR A 56 -3.41 -28.53 -11.65
C TYR A 56 -4.29 -29.28 -10.63
N LYS A 57 -3.83 -30.42 -10.13
CA LYS A 57 -4.59 -31.27 -9.21
C LYS A 57 -4.13 -31.07 -7.75
N CYS A 58 -5.08 -30.91 -6.84
CA CYS A 58 -4.83 -30.96 -5.39
C CYS A 58 -4.87 -32.41 -4.88
N SER A 59 -4.19 -32.69 -3.76
CA SER A 59 -4.24 -33.99 -3.08
C SER A 59 -5.65 -34.40 -2.63
N CYS A 60 -6.61 -33.45 -2.51
CA CYS A 60 -8.02 -33.75 -2.28
C CYS A 60 -8.79 -34.25 -3.53
N GLY A 61 -8.14 -34.30 -4.70
CA GLY A 61 -8.73 -34.76 -5.96
C GLY A 61 -9.26 -33.65 -6.88
N LYS A 62 -9.47 -32.43 -6.39
CA LYS A 62 -9.97 -31.30 -7.20
C LYS A 62 -8.93 -30.83 -8.22
N LYS A 63 -9.36 -30.54 -9.45
CA LYS A 63 -8.54 -30.06 -10.58
C LYS A 63 -8.85 -28.59 -10.86
N TYR A 64 -7.82 -27.83 -11.23
CA TYR A 64 -7.89 -26.38 -11.49
C TYR A 64 -7.16 -26.02 -12.77
N LYS A 65 -7.71 -25.05 -13.51
CA LYS A 65 -7.14 -24.56 -14.79
C LYS A 65 -5.89 -23.69 -14.59
N HIS A 66 -5.74 -23.08 -13.41
CA HIS A 66 -4.66 -22.14 -13.11
C HIS A 66 -4.00 -22.47 -11.77
N MET A 67 -2.69 -22.26 -11.68
CA MET A 67 -1.90 -22.51 -10.46
C MET A 67 -2.36 -21.63 -9.30
N SER A 68 -2.75 -20.39 -9.56
CA SER A 68 -3.28 -19.47 -8.54
C SER A 68 -4.54 -20.02 -7.87
N SER A 69 -5.45 -20.62 -8.65
CA SER A 69 -6.65 -21.28 -8.13
C SER A 69 -6.32 -22.51 -7.27
N LEU A 70 -5.32 -23.30 -7.68
CA LEU A 70 -4.82 -24.42 -6.86
C LEU A 70 -4.20 -23.91 -5.55
N CYS A 71 -3.41 -22.84 -5.58
CA CYS A 71 -2.79 -22.26 -4.39
C CYS A 71 -3.83 -21.74 -3.39
N ASN A 72 -4.85 -21.02 -3.88
CA ASN A 72 -5.95 -20.55 -3.04
C ASN A 72 -6.71 -21.71 -2.42
N HIS A 73 -7.00 -22.74 -3.21
CA HIS A 73 -7.63 -23.94 -2.70
C HIS A 73 -6.75 -24.65 -1.65
N LYS A 74 -5.44 -24.81 -1.88
CA LYS A 74 -4.51 -25.45 -0.93
C LYS A 74 -4.51 -24.77 0.44
N ARG A 75 -4.67 -23.44 0.49
CA ARG A 75 -4.73 -22.68 1.75
C ARG A 75 -5.96 -23.01 2.60
N LEU A 76 -7.04 -23.48 1.98
CA LEU A 76 -8.31 -23.78 2.64
C LEU A 76 -8.67 -25.28 2.56
N CYS A 77 -7.79 -26.10 1.97
CA CYS A 77 -8.03 -27.51 1.75
C CYS A 77 -7.73 -28.28 3.04
N THR A 78 -8.78 -28.64 3.77
CA THR A 78 -8.69 -29.37 5.05
C THR A 78 -8.36 -30.87 4.93
N GLY A 79 -8.15 -31.39 3.72
CA GLY A 79 -7.48 -32.69 3.52
C GLY A 79 -8.06 -33.86 4.31
N ILE A 80 -9.38 -34.02 4.39
CA ILE A 80 -10.01 -35.22 4.96
C ILE A 80 -10.59 -36.04 3.79
N LYS A 81 -10.07 -37.26 3.63
CA LYS A 81 -10.69 -38.30 2.81
C LYS A 81 -12.07 -38.59 3.42
N ASN A 82 -13.15 -38.29 2.70
CA ASN A 82 -14.41 -38.97 2.93
C ASN A 82 -14.21 -40.44 2.55
N ILE A 83 -13.80 -41.25 3.52
CA ILE A 83 -13.94 -42.70 3.43
C ILE A 83 -15.38 -42.99 3.86
N HIS A 84 -16.24 -43.21 2.88
CA HIS A 84 -17.49 -43.91 3.13
C HIS A 84 -17.09 -45.36 3.46
N ILE A 85 -17.25 -45.75 4.71
CA ILE A 85 -17.04 -47.14 5.14
C ILE A 85 -18.31 -47.90 4.73
N GLU A 86 -18.24 -48.64 3.63
CA GLU A 86 -19.04 -49.84 3.47
C GLU A 86 -18.11 -51.04 3.60
N GLN A 87 -18.44 -51.89 4.56
CA GLN A 87 -17.73 -53.13 4.83
C GLN A 87 -17.89 -54.07 3.63
N THR A 88 -16.80 -54.38 2.93
CA THR A 88 -16.63 -55.72 2.36
C THR A 88 -15.15 -56.00 2.11
N SER A 89 -14.71 -57.11 2.70
CA SER A 89 -13.37 -57.67 2.65
C SER A 89 -13.01 -58.13 1.24
N ILE A 90 -11.90 -57.66 0.67
CA ILE A 90 -10.96 -58.42 -0.16
C ILE A 90 -9.58 -57.75 -0.04
N VAL A 91 -8.59 -58.52 0.39
CA VAL A 91 -7.16 -58.18 0.38
C VAL A 91 -6.65 -58.30 -1.07
N PRO A 92 -5.77 -57.38 -1.51
CA PRO A 92 -4.49 -57.88 -1.99
C PRO A 92 -3.31 -57.13 -1.35
N GLU A 93 -2.32 -57.93 -0.98
CA GLU A 93 -1.01 -57.51 -0.51
C GLU A 93 -0.30 -56.62 -1.54
N THR A 94 0.09 -55.40 -1.14
CA THR A 94 1.32 -54.79 -1.65
C THR A 94 2.09 -54.18 -0.50
N ASN A 95 3.26 -54.76 -0.25
CA ASN A 95 4.21 -54.42 0.79
C ASN A 95 5.05 -53.22 0.35
N ASP A 96 4.47 -52.03 0.24
CA ASP A 96 5.23 -50.80 -0.01
C ASP A 96 5.56 -50.13 1.33
N LYS A 97 6.61 -50.62 1.98
CA LYS A 97 7.32 -49.83 3.00
C LYS A 97 7.97 -48.66 2.28
N ILE A 98 7.36 -47.49 2.40
CA ILE A 98 8.02 -46.22 2.05
C ILE A 98 9.27 -46.14 2.92
N ASP A 99 10.44 -46.23 2.29
CA ASP A 99 11.73 -46.20 2.94
C ASP A 99 12.01 -44.79 3.47
N HIS A 100 11.54 -44.52 4.69
CA HIS A 100 11.77 -43.28 5.41
C HIS A 100 13.28 -43.02 5.63
N GLU A 101 14.10 -44.08 5.66
CA GLU A 101 15.55 -43.97 5.77
C GLU A 101 16.14 -43.26 4.55
N ALA A 102 15.74 -43.66 3.34
CA ALA A 102 16.20 -43.07 2.08
C ALA A 102 15.81 -41.60 1.94
N LEU A 103 14.59 -41.22 2.36
CA LEU A 103 14.14 -39.83 2.32
C LEU A 103 14.89 -38.95 3.33
N ILE A 104 15.16 -39.47 4.53
CA ILE A 104 15.94 -38.77 5.56
C ILE A 104 17.40 -38.61 5.10
N GLN A 105 17.98 -39.64 4.48
CA GLN A 105 19.34 -39.56 3.93
C GLN A 105 19.45 -38.51 2.81
N GLU A 106 18.46 -38.43 1.92
CA GLU A 106 18.44 -37.40 0.86
C GLU A 106 18.27 -35.98 1.43
N LEU A 107 17.44 -35.80 2.47
CA LEU A 107 17.31 -34.52 3.19
C LEU A 107 18.60 -34.10 3.89
N MET A 108 19.29 -35.04 4.55
CA MET A 108 20.58 -34.77 5.19
C MET A 108 21.67 -34.44 4.15
N LYS A 109 21.64 -35.11 3.00
CA LYS A 109 22.54 -34.83 1.88
C LYS A 109 22.34 -33.41 1.33
N GLN A 110 21.10 -33.01 1.05
CA GLN A 110 20.78 -31.66 0.59
C GLN A 110 21.15 -30.59 1.62
N ASN A 111 20.99 -30.86 2.92
CA ASN A 111 21.43 -29.95 3.98
C ASN A 111 22.96 -29.82 4.06
N ASN A 112 23.70 -30.90 3.85
CA ASN A 112 25.16 -30.86 3.80
C ASN A 112 25.67 -30.12 2.56
N GLU A 113 25.01 -30.29 1.41
CA GLU A 113 25.30 -29.51 0.19
C GLU A 113 25.05 -28.02 0.42
N PHE A 114 23.93 -27.67 1.06
CA PHE A 114 23.60 -26.28 1.39
C PHE A 114 24.62 -25.66 2.36
N LYS A 115 25.02 -26.41 3.40
CA LYS A 115 26.08 -26.00 4.34
C LYS A 115 27.41 -25.77 3.63
N THR A 116 27.76 -26.64 2.68
CA THR A 116 29.00 -26.55 1.91
C THR A 116 29.00 -25.30 1.03
N MET A 117 27.88 -25.02 0.34
CA MET A 117 27.71 -23.81 -0.46
C MET A 117 27.85 -22.53 0.38
N LEU A 118 27.29 -22.50 1.59
CA LEU A 118 27.43 -21.39 2.53
C LEU A 118 28.88 -21.18 2.99
N ILE A 119 29.58 -22.27 3.29
CA ILE A 119 30.99 -22.21 3.67
C ILE A 119 31.80 -21.67 2.50
N GLU A 120 31.67 -22.23 1.30
CA GLU A 120 32.38 -21.76 0.10
C GLU A 120 32.12 -20.28 -0.21
N GLN A 121 30.88 -19.82 -0.07
CA GLN A 121 30.53 -18.41 -0.25
C GLN A 121 31.26 -17.52 0.78
N ASN A 122 31.26 -17.93 2.06
CA ASN A 122 31.96 -17.22 3.11
C ASN A 122 33.48 -17.24 2.95
N THR A 123 34.05 -18.35 2.49
CA THR A 123 35.49 -18.46 2.21
C THR A 123 35.89 -17.53 1.07
N LYS A 124 35.11 -17.46 -0.02
CA LYS A 124 35.33 -16.49 -1.10
C LYS A 124 35.20 -15.04 -0.63
N ILE A 125 34.25 -14.73 0.25
CA ILE A 125 34.13 -13.40 0.85
C ILE A 125 35.38 -13.06 1.68
N MET A 126 35.91 -14.02 2.44
CA MET A 126 37.15 -13.83 3.20
C MET A 126 38.41 -13.73 2.32
N GLU A 127 38.49 -14.46 1.22
CA GLU A 127 39.59 -14.35 0.25
C GLU A 127 39.59 -12.99 -0.45
N LEU A 128 38.42 -12.51 -0.88
CA LEU A 128 38.27 -11.16 -1.43
C LEU A 128 38.63 -10.07 -0.42
N ALA A 129 38.42 -10.31 0.88
CA ALA A 129 38.85 -9.40 1.95
C ALA A 129 40.36 -9.45 2.22
N LYS A 130 41.03 -10.58 1.97
CA LYS A 130 42.49 -10.75 2.13
C LYS A 130 43.29 -10.13 0.97
N GLU A 131 42.70 -10.00 -0.23
CA GLU A 131 43.39 -9.45 -1.40
C GLU A 131 43.65 -7.93 -1.34
N GLY A 132 43.36 -7.25 -0.23
CA GLY A 132 43.99 -5.96 0.11
C GLY A 132 43.80 -4.85 -0.93
N LYS A 133 42.75 -4.89 -1.76
CA LYS A 133 42.33 -3.72 -2.51
C LYS A 133 41.65 -2.78 -1.54
N TYR A 134 42.42 -1.85 -1.00
CA TYR A 134 41.92 -0.72 -0.23
C TYR A 134 40.98 0.10 -1.11
N ILE A 135 39.68 -0.25 -1.12
CA ILE A 135 38.66 0.71 -1.47
C ILE A 135 38.59 1.65 -0.28
N THR A 136 39.23 2.81 -0.39
CA THR A 136 38.96 3.97 0.47
C THR A 136 37.51 4.40 0.23
N ASN A 137 36.57 3.67 0.82
CA ASN A 137 35.24 4.19 1.05
C ASN A 137 35.40 5.25 2.12
N ASN A 138 35.41 6.50 1.68
CA ASN A 138 35.16 7.63 2.54
C ASN A 138 33.81 7.35 3.20
N THR A 139 33.85 6.80 4.42
CA THR A 139 32.63 6.42 5.14
C THR A 139 32.10 7.71 5.71
N THR A 140 31.40 8.49 4.87
CA THR A 140 30.40 9.40 5.39
C THR A 140 29.47 8.54 6.24
N ASN A 141 29.51 8.74 7.56
CA ASN A 141 28.53 8.21 8.50
C ASN A 141 27.17 8.83 8.16
N ASN A 142 26.59 8.37 7.06
CA ASN A 142 25.25 8.70 6.66
C ASN A 142 24.38 7.69 7.41
N ASN A 143 24.01 8.04 8.65
CA ASN A 143 22.98 7.32 9.38
C ASN A 143 21.69 7.39 8.54
N ASN A 144 21.54 6.46 7.59
CA ASN A 144 20.40 6.41 6.70
C ASN A 144 19.17 6.17 7.56
N PHE A 145 18.30 7.18 7.64
CA PHE A 145 17.03 7.08 8.35
C PHE A 145 16.27 5.83 7.91
N ASN A 146 16.13 4.87 8.82
CA ASN A 146 15.39 3.64 8.57
C ASN A 146 13.92 3.85 8.95
N LEU A 147 13.08 4.07 7.94
CA LEU A 147 11.66 4.30 8.13
C LEU A 147 10.96 3.13 8.84
N ASN A 148 11.29 1.88 8.49
CA ASN A 148 10.64 0.73 9.10
C ASN A 148 11.00 0.60 10.58
N LEU A 149 12.24 0.96 10.96
CA LEU A 149 12.66 1.00 12.36
C LEU A 149 11.88 2.09 13.12
N PHE A 150 11.81 3.30 12.56
CA PHE A 150 11.04 4.41 13.13
C PHE A 150 9.57 4.02 13.39
N LEU A 151 8.90 3.48 12.37
CA LEU A 151 7.48 3.13 12.47
C LEU A 151 7.23 1.99 13.48
N ASN A 152 8.04 0.94 13.46
CA ASN A 152 7.80 -0.26 14.28
C ASN A 152 8.37 -0.17 15.70
N GLU A 153 9.38 0.66 15.95
CA GLU A 153 9.95 0.84 17.29
C GLU A 153 9.47 2.13 17.95
N LYS A 154 9.65 3.29 17.29
CA LYS A 154 9.28 4.59 17.89
C LYS A 154 7.77 4.80 17.88
N CYS A 155 7.10 4.45 16.79
CA CYS A 155 5.64 4.57 16.65
C CYS A 155 4.89 3.26 16.92
N LYS A 156 5.49 2.34 17.70
CA LYS A 156 4.90 1.04 18.02
C LYS A 156 3.52 1.18 18.65
N ASP A 157 3.33 2.18 19.51
CA ASP A 157 2.08 2.40 20.25
C ASP A 157 1.16 3.43 19.58
N ALA A 158 1.39 3.75 18.30
CA ALA A 158 0.48 4.58 17.52
C ALA A 158 -0.91 3.95 17.41
N LEU A 159 -1.93 4.80 17.36
CA LEU A 159 -3.31 4.36 17.15
C LEU A 159 -3.47 3.77 15.74
N ASN A 160 -4.45 2.88 15.58
CA ASN A 160 -4.95 2.56 14.25
C ASN A 160 -5.80 3.72 13.73
N ILE A 161 -5.84 3.89 12.41
CA ILE A 161 -6.53 5.01 11.77
C ILE A 161 -8.01 5.12 12.15
N MET A 162 -8.72 3.99 12.27
CA MET A 162 -10.14 4.00 12.67
C MET A 162 -10.31 4.29 14.17
N ASP A 163 -9.39 3.85 15.02
CA ASP A 163 -9.41 4.16 16.44
C ASP A 163 -9.22 5.67 16.68
N PHE A 164 -8.27 6.27 15.95
CA PHE A 164 -8.09 7.72 15.92
C PHE A 164 -9.38 8.45 15.52
N ILE A 165 -10.03 8.05 14.42
CA ILE A 165 -11.27 8.69 13.96
C ILE A 165 -12.39 8.56 15.00
N ASN A 166 -12.50 7.39 15.64
CA ASN A 166 -13.50 7.15 16.68
C ASN A 166 -13.24 8.03 17.92
N GLN A 167 -11.98 8.24 18.29
CA GLN A 167 -11.57 9.07 19.44
C GLN A 167 -11.61 10.58 19.16
N LEU A 168 -11.59 10.98 17.89
CA LEU A 168 -11.62 12.38 17.47
C LEU A 168 -12.81 13.13 18.10
N GLN A 169 -12.52 14.11 18.96
CA GLN A 169 -13.53 14.93 19.60
C GLN A 169 -13.96 16.07 18.68
N LEU A 170 -15.23 16.05 18.29
CA LEU A 170 -15.86 17.07 17.47
C LEU A 170 -16.96 17.76 18.30
N ASN A 171 -17.29 18.99 17.96
CA ASN A 171 -18.40 19.74 18.55
C ASN A 171 -19.17 20.53 17.47
N THR A 172 -20.28 21.16 17.84
CA THR A 172 -21.12 21.95 16.92
C THR A 172 -20.38 23.14 16.31
N SER A 173 -19.44 23.78 17.03
CA SER A 173 -18.64 24.89 16.47
C SER A 173 -17.70 24.48 15.33
N ASP A 174 -17.35 23.19 15.24
CA ASP A 174 -16.62 22.64 14.09
C ASP A 174 -17.47 22.72 12.81
N LEU A 175 -18.80 22.63 12.90
CA LEU A 175 -19.70 22.82 11.76
C LEU A 175 -19.69 24.26 11.29
N ASP A 176 -19.75 25.25 12.19
CA ASP A 176 -19.64 26.67 11.83
C ASP A 176 -18.32 26.94 11.09
N MET A 177 -17.22 26.34 11.55
CA MET A 177 -15.93 26.44 10.89
C MET A 177 -15.98 25.85 9.46
N VAL A 178 -16.57 24.66 9.29
CA VAL A 178 -16.71 24.02 7.96
C VAL A 178 -17.61 24.85 7.04
N GLY A 179 -18.75 25.33 7.54
CA GLY A 179 -19.66 26.20 6.80
C GLY A 179 -18.98 27.48 6.30
N ARG A 180 -18.08 28.06 7.09
CA ARG A 180 -17.33 29.26 6.71
C ARG A 180 -16.13 28.99 5.79
N LEU A 181 -15.37 27.92 6.03
CA LEU A 181 -14.11 27.65 5.32
C LEU A 181 -14.27 26.78 4.07
N GLY A 182 -15.41 26.11 3.92
CA GLY A 182 -15.65 25.12 2.87
C GLY A 182 -15.14 23.73 3.24
N TYR A 183 -15.55 22.73 2.45
CA TYR A 183 -15.25 21.32 2.68
C TYR A 183 -13.75 21.04 2.85
N THR A 184 -12.94 21.48 1.89
CA THR A 184 -11.51 21.14 1.87
C THR A 184 -10.77 21.68 3.07
N GLU A 185 -10.87 22.98 3.36
CA GLU A 185 -10.12 23.57 4.47
C GLU A 185 -10.73 23.23 5.83
N GLY A 186 -12.05 23.15 5.92
CA GLY A 186 -12.76 22.71 7.12
C GLY A 186 -12.33 21.31 7.55
N ILE A 187 -12.48 20.32 6.66
CA ILE A 187 -12.14 18.92 6.98
C ILE A 187 -10.62 18.75 7.18
N SER A 188 -9.78 19.47 6.42
CA SER A 188 -8.33 19.50 6.65
C SER A 188 -7.99 19.94 8.07
N LYS A 189 -8.61 21.03 8.56
CA LYS A 189 -8.37 21.54 9.91
C LYS A 189 -8.84 20.56 10.99
N LEU A 190 -9.98 19.90 10.81
CA LEU A 190 -10.45 18.88 11.76
C LEU A 190 -9.48 17.71 11.86
N PHE A 191 -9.02 17.21 10.71
CA PHE A 191 -8.06 16.12 10.66
C PHE A 191 -6.74 16.51 11.35
N ILE A 192 -6.18 17.66 10.97
CA ILE A 192 -4.90 18.16 11.52
C ILE A 192 -5.01 18.46 13.01
N ARG A 193 -6.12 19.04 13.47
CA ARG A 193 -6.38 19.29 14.90
C ARG A 193 -6.34 17.99 15.69
N GLY A 194 -7.08 16.97 15.25
CA GLY A 194 -7.07 15.66 15.89
C GLY A 194 -5.68 15.02 15.94
N LEU A 195 -4.89 15.14 14.86
CA LEU A 195 -3.53 14.62 14.84
C LEU A 195 -2.60 15.38 15.81
N LYS A 196 -2.81 16.69 15.99
CA LYS A 196 -2.01 17.54 16.88
C LYS A 196 -2.34 17.33 18.37
N GLU A 197 -3.53 16.85 18.68
CA GLU A 197 -3.90 16.42 20.04
C GLU A 197 -3.15 15.14 20.47
N LEU A 198 -2.60 14.38 19.51
CA LEU A 198 -1.76 13.22 19.77
C LEU A 198 -0.27 13.58 19.79
N ASP A 199 0.47 12.90 20.67
CA ASP A 199 1.93 12.86 20.61
C ASP A 199 2.39 12.36 19.23
N LEU A 200 3.52 12.88 18.75
CA LEU A 200 4.04 12.60 17.41
C LEU A 200 4.12 11.10 17.12
N PHE A 201 4.62 10.31 18.07
CA PHE A 201 4.82 8.86 17.90
C PHE A 201 3.53 8.07 18.06
N LYS A 202 2.45 8.70 18.52
CA LYS A 202 1.13 8.08 18.67
C LYS A 202 0.21 8.31 17.46
N ARG A 203 0.62 9.15 16.52
CA ARG A 203 -0.17 9.50 15.33
C ARG A 203 -0.31 8.28 14.40
N PRO A 204 -1.50 8.03 13.85
CA PRO A 204 -1.75 6.88 12.95
C PRO A 204 -1.16 7.06 11.54
N ILE A 205 -0.61 8.23 11.20
CA ILE A 205 -0.22 8.60 9.84
C ILE A 205 1.11 9.32 9.87
N HIS A 206 2.02 8.93 8.97
CA HIS A 206 3.28 9.62 8.73
C HIS A 206 3.58 9.74 7.23
N CYS A 207 4.21 10.86 6.84
CA CYS A 207 4.70 11.08 5.48
C CYS A 207 6.23 10.98 5.45
N SER A 208 6.77 10.08 4.63
CA SER A 208 8.22 9.88 4.52
C SER A 208 8.88 10.68 3.38
N ASP A 209 8.09 11.11 2.39
CA ASP A 209 8.54 11.96 1.29
C ASP A 209 7.37 12.85 0.85
N LEU A 210 7.41 14.12 1.26
CA LEU A 210 6.38 15.10 0.97
C LEU A 210 6.27 15.40 -0.53
N LYS A 211 7.37 15.38 -1.29
CA LYS A 211 7.35 15.68 -2.74
C LYS A 211 6.59 14.63 -3.53
N ARG A 212 6.64 13.37 -3.05
CA ARG A 212 5.96 12.22 -3.65
C ARG A 212 4.73 11.78 -2.86
N GLU A 213 4.36 12.55 -1.83
CA GLU A 213 3.26 12.30 -0.90
C GLU A 213 3.23 10.84 -0.40
N VAL A 214 4.40 10.28 -0.07
CA VAL A 214 4.52 8.90 0.37
C VAL A 214 4.05 8.81 1.82
N LEU A 215 2.83 8.30 2.00
CA LEU A 215 2.13 8.21 3.27
C LEU A 215 2.11 6.77 3.76
N TYR A 216 2.30 6.61 5.07
CA TYR A 216 2.19 5.36 5.80
C TYR A 216 1.07 5.53 6.82
N VAL A 217 0.17 4.56 6.87
CA VAL A 217 -1.00 4.57 7.74
C VAL A 217 -0.97 3.29 8.57
N LYS A 218 -1.13 3.44 9.88
CA LYS A 218 -1.29 2.32 10.78
C LYS A 218 -2.74 1.87 10.80
N ASP A 219 -2.96 0.60 10.52
CA ASP A 219 -4.27 -0.02 10.48
C ASP A 219 -4.15 -1.49 10.86
N LYS A 220 -5.06 -1.98 11.71
CA LYS A 220 -5.03 -3.35 12.26
C LYS A 220 -3.65 -3.75 12.81
N ASP A 221 -3.06 -2.84 13.59
CA ASP A 221 -1.76 -2.94 14.25
C ASP A 221 -0.56 -3.11 13.32
N SER A 222 -0.74 -2.79 12.03
CA SER A 222 0.30 -2.88 11.01
C SER A 222 0.48 -1.54 10.31
N TRP A 223 1.74 -1.18 10.05
CA TRP A 223 2.08 -0.04 9.22
C TRP A 223 2.06 -0.42 7.74
N GLU A 224 1.24 0.27 6.96
CA GLU A 224 1.15 0.04 5.52
C GLU A 224 1.35 1.35 4.76
N LYS A 225 2.11 1.29 3.67
CA LYS A 225 2.17 2.40 2.72
C LYS A 225 0.81 2.53 2.04
N ASP A 226 0.22 3.72 2.07
CA ASP A 226 -1.03 3.97 1.37
C ASP A 226 -0.81 3.84 -0.15
N ASN A 227 -1.81 3.33 -0.86
CA ASN A 227 -1.69 3.02 -2.27
C ASN A 227 -1.56 4.30 -3.13
N GLU A 228 -1.34 4.13 -4.44
CA GLU A 228 -1.22 5.28 -5.36
C GLU A 228 -2.48 6.16 -5.35
N GLU A 229 -3.65 5.56 -5.17
CA GLU A 229 -4.94 6.24 -5.09
C GLU A 229 -5.27 6.80 -3.69
N LYS A 230 -4.38 6.63 -2.70
CA LYS A 230 -4.55 7.06 -1.29
C LYS A 230 -5.86 6.60 -0.64
N LYS A 231 -6.29 5.36 -0.92
CA LYS A 231 -7.59 4.82 -0.50
C LYS A 231 -7.81 4.88 1.00
N LYS A 232 -6.77 4.58 1.81
CA LYS A 232 -6.92 4.59 3.26
C LYS A 232 -7.17 6.01 3.76
N LEU A 233 -6.38 6.97 3.28
CA LEU A 233 -6.54 8.36 3.69
C LEU A 233 -7.86 8.98 3.19
N LYS A 234 -8.28 8.69 1.96
CA LYS A 234 -9.61 9.09 1.45
C LYS A 234 -10.74 8.53 2.29
N THR A 235 -10.62 7.27 2.71
CA THR A 235 -11.60 6.63 3.58
C THR A 235 -11.65 7.34 4.93
N ALA A 236 -10.49 7.63 5.54
CA ALA A 236 -10.42 8.39 6.78
C ALA A 236 -11.07 9.78 6.68
N ILE A 237 -10.80 10.53 5.61
CA ILE A 237 -11.42 11.83 5.34
C ILE A 237 -12.95 11.72 5.28
N LYS A 238 -13.47 10.73 4.55
CA LYS A 238 -14.92 10.48 4.45
C LYS A 238 -15.55 10.22 5.81
N TYR A 239 -14.91 9.40 6.65
CA TYR A 239 -15.41 9.13 8.00
C TYR A 239 -15.38 10.36 8.90
N ILE A 240 -14.32 11.18 8.83
CA ILE A 240 -14.24 12.44 9.60
C ILE A 240 -15.34 13.41 9.16
N ALA A 241 -15.53 13.59 7.85
CA ALA A 241 -16.59 14.46 7.32
C ALA A 241 -17.98 13.97 7.73
N ALA A 242 -18.25 12.66 7.61
CA ALA A 242 -19.51 12.07 8.03
C ALA A 242 -19.72 12.20 9.56
N LYS A 243 -18.68 11.99 10.36
CA LYS A 243 -18.74 12.16 11.82
C LYS A 243 -19.04 13.62 12.19
N ASN A 244 -18.41 14.57 11.51
CA ASN A 244 -18.67 16.00 11.74
C ASN A 244 -20.12 16.36 11.42
N PHE A 245 -20.62 15.93 10.26
CA PHE A 245 -21.97 16.24 9.80
C PHE A 245 -23.07 15.62 10.67
N LYS A 246 -22.80 14.50 11.37
CA LYS A 246 -23.77 13.90 12.31
C LYS A 246 -24.20 14.84 13.44
N GLN A 247 -23.41 15.86 13.76
CA GLN A 247 -23.72 16.86 14.78
C GLN A 247 -24.71 17.93 14.31
N ILE A 248 -25.17 17.86 13.05
CA ILE A 248 -26.03 18.91 12.48
C ILE A 248 -27.34 19.09 13.25
N HIS A 249 -27.91 17.99 13.78
CA HIS A 249 -29.12 18.06 14.59
C HIS A 249 -28.88 18.81 15.91
N GLU A 250 -27.78 18.51 16.61
CA GLU A 250 -27.37 19.23 17.83
C GLU A 250 -27.12 20.71 17.53
N TRP A 251 -26.48 21.02 16.41
CA TRP A 251 -26.28 22.41 15.97
C TRP A 251 -27.60 23.15 15.71
N GLN A 252 -28.61 22.47 15.13
CA GLN A 252 -29.95 23.05 14.92
C GLN A 252 -30.72 23.25 16.22
N GLU A 253 -30.56 22.36 17.20
CA GLU A 253 -31.15 22.52 18.54
C GLU A 253 -30.54 23.72 19.28
N GLU A 254 -29.24 23.97 19.11
CA GLU A 254 -28.55 25.15 19.63
C GLU A 254 -28.94 26.45 18.90
N HIS A 255 -29.44 26.35 17.67
CA HIS A 255 -29.80 27.46 16.79
C HIS A 255 -31.20 27.28 16.17
N PRO A 256 -32.28 27.31 16.97
CA PRO A 256 -33.63 27.07 16.48
C PRO A 256 -34.07 28.05 15.38
N GLU A 257 -33.53 29.27 15.39
CA GLU A 257 -33.75 30.29 14.36
C GLU A 257 -33.21 29.90 12.97
N SER A 258 -32.37 28.86 12.87
CA SER A 258 -31.90 28.32 11.59
C SER A 258 -33.04 27.79 10.71
N SER A 259 -34.21 27.52 11.28
CA SER A 259 -35.41 27.12 10.54
C SER A 259 -36.16 28.30 9.90
N ASP A 260 -35.87 29.54 10.31
CA ASP A 260 -36.47 30.75 9.74
C ASP A 260 -35.69 31.20 8.50
N TYR A 261 -36.32 31.08 7.33
CA TYR A 261 -35.75 31.43 6.03
C TYR A 261 -35.17 32.86 5.96
N ASN A 262 -35.75 33.81 6.69
CA ASN A 262 -35.29 35.21 6.65
C ASN A 262 -34.15 35.51 7.63
N ASN A 263 -33.74 34.52 8.44
CA ASN A 263 -32.69 34.69 9.44
C ASN A 263 -31.31 34.35 8.86
N GLN A 264 -30.28 35.08 9.28
CA GLN A 264 -28.88 34.80 8.92
C GLN A 264 -28.48 33.36 9.27
N LYS A 265 -29.01 32.81 10.36
CA LYS A 265 -28.71 31.44 10.80
C LYS A 265 -29.23 30.36 9.85
N ASN A 266 -30.30 30.63 9.08
CA ASN A 266 -30.70 29.74 8.00
C ASN A 266 -29.66 29.74 6.86
N THR A 267 -29.10 30.91 6.55
CA THR A 267 -28.00 31.01 5.60
C THR A 267 -26.78 30.23 6.09
N ASP A 268 -26.42 30.37 7.37
CA ASP A 268 -25.31 29.63 7.96
C ASP A 268 -25.57 28.10 7.91
N TYR A 269 -26.77 27.65 8.25
CA TYR A 269 -27.18 26.25 8.12
C TYR A 269 -27.02 25.73 6.69
N ASN A 270 -27.53 26.45 5.69
CA ASN A 270 -27.41 26.07 4.29
C ASN A 270 -25.95 25.98 3.85
N MET A 271 -25.10 26.90 4.32
CA MET A 271 -23.65 26.87 4.05
C MET A 271 -22.96 25.69 4.74
N ILE A 272 -23.32 25.36 5.97
CA ILE A 272 -22.82 24.18 6.69
C ILE A 272 -23.17 22.91 5.92
N VAL A 273 -24.44 22.75 5.50
CA VAL A 273 -24.89 21.58 4.74
C VAL A 273 -24.13 21.50 3.41
N LEU A 274 -24.13 22.57 2.61
CA LEU A 274 -23.46 22.62 1.31
C LEU A 274 -21.97 22.29 1.44
N HIS A 275 -21.27 22.90 2.39
CA HIS A 275 -19.84 22.71 2.58
C HIS A 275 -19.47 21.42 3.33
N SER A 276 -20.43 20.67 3.87
CA SER A 276 -20.20 19.35 4.47
C SER A 276 -20.34 18.20 3.47
N MET A 277 -21.00 18.42 2.32
CA MET A 277 -21.38 17.38 1.36
C MET A 277 -20.28 16.97 0.35
N GLY A 278 -19.15 17.68 0.30
CA GLY A 278 -18.06 17.37 -0.64
C GLY A 278 -18.26 17.96 -2.04
N GLY A 279 -17.69 17.31 -3.06
CA GLY A 279 -17.83 17.72 -4.46
C GLY A 279 -19.14 17.21 -5.08
N ALA A 280 -19.70 17.95 -6.04
CA ALA A 280 -20.94 17.54 -6.72
C ALA A 280 -20.70 16.38 -7.70
N THR A 281 -19.47 16.22 -8.19
CA THR A 281 -19.06 15.12 -9.08
C THR A 281 -17.89 14.34 -8.49
N ALA A 282 -17.65 13.13 -9.00
CA ALA A 282 -16.52 12.31 -8.60
C ALA A 282 -15.16 13.00 -8.85
N GLU A 283 -15.05 13.80 -9.91
CA GLU A 283 -13.85 14.58 -10.22
C GLU A 283 -13.61 15.71 -9.21
N GLU A 284 -14.67 16.40 -8.78
CA GLU A 284 -14.58 17.43 -7.74
C GLU A 284 -14.22 16.83 -6.39
N ASP A 285 -14.83 15.70 -6.05
CA ASP A 285 -14.54 14.94 -4.84
C ASP A 285 -13.07 14.51 -4.82
N GLU A 286 -12.57 13.98 -5.93
CA GLU A 286 -11.18 13.59 -6.09
C GLU A 286 -10.22 14.79 -5.89
N LYS A 287 -10.55 15.96 -6.45
CA LYS A 287 -9.77 17.20 -6.23
C LYS A 287 -9.78 17.62 -4.76
N ASN A 288 -10.94 17.58 -4.11
CA ASN A 288 -11.09 17.89 -2.69
C ASN A 288 -10.23 16.95 -1.83
N TYR A 289 -10.35 15.63 -2.04
CA TYR A 289 -9.55 14.65 -1.32
C TYR A 289 -8.06 14.89 -1.51
N ASN A 290 -7.60 15.09 -2.75
CA ASN A 290 -6.17 15.29 -3.01
C ASN A 290 -5.64 16.57 -2.33
N LYS A 291 -6.44 17.64 -2.29
CA LYS A 291 -6.05 18.86 -1.58
C LYS A 291 -6.00 18.66 -0.06
N ILE A 292 -6.98 17.95 0.53
CA ILE A 292 -6.96 17.58 1.96
C ILE A 292 -5.75 16.71 2.29
N ILE A 293 -5.48 15.69 1.48
CA ILE A 293 -4.34 14.78 1.64
C ILE A 293 -3.03 15.56 1.65
N LYS A 294 -2.86 16.50 0.73
CA LYS A 294 -1.67 17.37 0.66
C LYS A 294 -1.50 18.20 1.92
N ASN A 295 -2.58 18.83 2.40
CA ASN A 295 -2.57 19.62 3.63
C ASN A 295 -2.18 18.75 4.84
N VAL A 296 -2.75 17.55 4.97
CA VAL A 296 -2.41 16.62 6.05
C VAL A 296 -0.96 16.14 5.93
N ALA A 297 -0.50 15.79 4.72
CA ALA A 297 0.86 15.29 4.48
C ALA A 297 1.94 16.28 4.96
N GLN A 298 1.72 17.59 4.77
CA GLN A 298 2.62 18.64 5.25
C GLN A 298 2.82 18.59 6.77
N GLU A 299 1.76 18.30 7.53
CA GLU A 299 1.77 18.30 9.00
C GLU A 299 2.27 16.97 9.60
N VAL A 300 2.25 15.89 8.83
CA VAL A 300 2.68 14.55 9.28
C VAL A 300 4.00 14.11 8.65
N THR A 301 4.70 15.01 7.97
CA THR A 301 6.02 14.72 7.40
C THR A 301 7.04 14.42 8.50
N ILE A 302 7.73 13.29 8.37
CA ILE A 302 8.78 12.89 9.30
C ILE A 302 9.98 13.80 9.11
N ASP A 303 10.38 14.47 10.18
CA ASP A 303 11.63 15.21 10.21
C ASP A 303 12.81 14.23 10.32
N LYS A 304 13.52 14.05 9.21
CA LYS A 304 14.72 13.19 9.11
C LYS A 304 15.98 13.87 9.65
N SER A 305 15.93 15.18 9.90
CA SER A 305 17.04 15.94 10.45
C SER A 305 17.08 15.90 11.97
N CYS A 306 15.97 15.52 12.61
CA CYS A 306 15.88 15.42 14.05
C CYS A 306 16.66 14.20 14.56
N LYS A 307 17.92 14.43 14.94
CA LYS A 307 18.77 13.53 15.71
C LYS A 307 18.27 13.43 17.17
N GLN A 308 16.98 13.15 17.38
CA GLN A 308 16.48 12.90 18.73
C GLN A 308 16.98 11.52 19.19
N VAL A 309 18.18 11.59 19.77
CA VAL A 309 18.78 10.79 20.84
C VAL A 309 18.32 9.33 20.85
N ILE A 310 19.21 8.48 20.32
CA ILE A 310 19.32 7.07 20.72
C ILE A 310 19.64 7.06 22.21
#